data_AF-A0A1B8G5B0-F1
#
_entry.id   AF-A0A1B8G5B0-F1
#
_cell.length_a   1.000
_cell.length_b   1.000
_cell.length_c   1.000
_cell.angle_alpha   90.00
_cell.angle_beta   90.00
_cell.angle_gamma   90.00
#
_symmetry.space_group_name_H-M   'P 1'
#
loop_
_entity.id
_entity.type
_entity.pdbx_description
1 polymer ?
#
loop_
_entity_poly.entity_id
_entity_poly.type
_entity_poly.pdbx_seq_one_letter_code
_entity_poly.pdbx_strand_id
1 'polypeptide(L)'
;MAKFGHVKTTLFISRNRCAEQFTEFYYNQFDSDRSQLAALYRDNSMLTFESAAVAGAGPIVEKLTSLPFAKVKHQVSTLDAQPGENGGIIILVTGALLVDEEQRPMNYSQCFQLRPDGAGSYFIFNDIFKLVFAFKEISNDDDLRGIRHEEFQTGVICMLLCFALGIANMFHLSLIILFSALCLVSSFIIVFIEIPLLLRVCPTSSTFDEFMRRFSTNYMRALIYFIMGAVQWISIAVGVTSLIAAAVLLTITAALYAAAGLKGQAFTGSKTLGGQGVAQMIV
;
A
#
# COMPACT_ATOMS: atom_id res chain seq x y z
N MET A 1 -16.90 -19.36 -38.65
CA MET A 1 -16.39 -18.31 -37.72
C MET A 1 -15.93 -18.87 -36.37
N ALA A 2 -15.49 -20.15 -36.26
CA ALA A 2 -15.14 -20.80 -34.98
C ALA A 2 -13.64 -21.17 -34.82
N LYS A 3 -12.80 -20.96 -35.85
CA LYS A 3 -11.36 -21.31 -35.80
C LYS A 3 -10.46 -20.30 -35.07
N PHE A 4 -10.90 -19.05 -34.88
CA PHE A 4 -10.09 -18.01 -34.24
C PHE A 4 -10.04 -18.10 -32.70
N GLY A 5 -11.11 -18.59 -32.05
CA GLY A 5 -11.16 -18.71 -30.59
C GLY A 5 -10.36 -19.90 -30.04
N HIS A 6 -10.34 -21.02 -30.78
CA HIS A 6 -9.63 -22.23 -30.36
C HIS A 6 -8.10 -22.05 -30.42
N VAL A 7 -7.58 -21.41 -31.48
CA VAL A 7 -6.15 -21.14 -31.65
C VAL A 7 -5.61 -20.19 -30.57
N LYS A 8 -6.35 -19.12 -30.23
CA LYS A 8 -5.96 -18.20 -29.14
C LYS A 8 -5.91 -18.90 -27.78
N THR A 9 -6.88 -19.76 -27.50
CA THR A 9 -6.97 -20.48 -26.22
C THR A 9 -5.84 -21.51 -26.08
N THR A 10 -5.55 -22.28 -27.12
CA THR A 10 -4.44 -23.26 -27.12
C THR A 10 -3.08 -22.58 -27.03
N LEU A 11 -2.88 -21.47 -27.74
CA LEU A 11 -1.65 -20.68 -27.67
C LEU A 11 -1.45 -20.06 -26.28
N PHE A 12 -2.55 -19.63 -25.62
CA PHE A 12 -2.52 -19.11 -24.26
C PHE A 12 -2.13 -20.21 -23.24
N ILE A 13 -2.79 -21.38 -23.29
CA ILE A 13 -2.51 -22.53 -22.40
C ILE A 13 -1.06 -23.02 -22.57
N SER A 14 -0.58 -23.18 -23.81
CA SER A 14 0.78 -23.64 -24.06
C SER A 14 1.85 -22.68 -23.55
N ARG A 15 1.55 -21.38 -23.51
CA ARG A 15 2.52 -20.35 -23.12
C ARG A 15 2.54 -20.09 -21.63
N ASN A 16 1.41 -20.30 -20.94
CA ASN A 16 1.40 -20.37 -19.47
C ASN A 16 2.28 -21.53 -18.98
N ARG A 17 2.18 -22.70 -19.60
CA ARG A 17 3.06 -23.84 -19.27
C ARG A 17 4.55 -23.54 -19.50
N CYS A 18 4.89 -22.87 -20.62
CA CYS A 18 6.26 -22.45 -20.88
C CYS A 18 6.76 -21.44 -19.84
N ALA A 19 5.90 -20.49 -19.45
CA ALA A 19 6.23 -19.51 -18.43
C ALA A 19 6.41 -20.15 -17.05
N GLU A 20 5.57 -21.10 -16.65
CA GLU A 20 5.72 -21.89 -15.42
C GLU A 20 7.05 -22.63 -15.39
N GLN A 21 7.38 -23.38 -16.45
CA GLN A 21 8.64 -24.13 -16.55
C GLN A 21 9.86 -23.21 -16.55
N PHE A 22 9.82 -22.11 -17.29
CA PHE A 22 10.88 -21.11 -17.30
C PHE A 22 11.09 -20.52 -15.90
N THR A 23 9.99 -20.15 -15.23
CA THR A 23 10.04 -19.47 -13.93
C THR A 23 10.58 -20.41 -12.85
N GLU A 24 10.13 -21.66 -12.84
CA GLU A 24 10.65 -22.70 -11.96
C GLU A 24 12.15 -22.93 -12.20
N PHE A 25 12.57 -23.07 -13.46
CA PHE A 25 13.98 -23.24 -13.82
C PHE A 25 14.83 -22.04 -13.38
N TYR A 26 14.39 -20.82 -13.72
CA TYR A 26 15.12 -19.59 -13.44
C TYR A 26 15.35 -19.42 -11.94
N TYR A 27 14.30 -19.50 -11.12
CA TYR A 27 14.43 -19.29 -9.68
C TYR A 27 15.15 -20.43 -8.97
N ASN A 28 14.97 -21.69 -9.39
CA ASN A 28 15.76 -22.79 -8.84
C ASN A 28 17.25 -22.61 -9.14
N GLN A 29 17.60 -22.14 -10.34
CA GLN A 29 18.98 -21.85 -10.68
C GLN A 29 19.51 -20.63 -9.93
N PHE A 30 18.71 -19.57 -9.78
CA PHE A 30 19.07 -18.38 -9.01
C PHE A 30 19.32 -18.68 -7.52
N ASP A 31 18.49 -19.53 -6.92
CA ASP A 31 18.57 -19.95 -5.52
C ASP A 31 19.80 -20.84 -5.25
N SER A 32 20.25 -21.60 -6.25
CA SER A 32 21.34 -22.57 -6.12
C SER A 32 22.70 -22.03 -6.56
N ASP A 33 22.81 -21.54 -7.80
CA ASP A 33 24.03 -20.98 -8.36
C ASP A 33 23.70 -19.99 -9.50
N ARG A 34 23.82 -18.69 -9.17
CA ARG A 34 23.54 -17.58 -10.11
C ARG A 34 24.49 -17.53 -11.29
N SER A 35 25.68 -18.14 -11.20
CA SER A 35 26.65 -18.12 -12.30
C SER A 35 26.15 -18.91 -13.53
N GLN A 36 25.29 -19.90 -13.32
CA GLN A 36 24.70 -20.72 -14.38
C GLN A 36 23.58 -19.99 -15.16
N LEU A 37 23.12 -18.82 -14.69
CA LEU A 37 22.09 -18.04 -15.39
C LEU A 37 22.62 -17.43 -16.70
N ALA A 38 23.94 -17.42 -16.93
CA ALA A 38 24.56 -16.86 -18.13
C ALA A 38 23.96 -17.39 -19.44
N ALA A 39 23.63 -18.68 -19.50
CA ALA A 39 23.09 -19.33 -20.68
C ALA A 39 21.68 -18.82 -21.06
N LEU A 40 20.95 -18.20 -20.13
CA LEU A 40 19.63 -17.64 -20.35
C LEU A 40 19.66 -16.27 -21.02
N TYR A 41 20.81 -15.57 -20.99
CA TYR A 41 20.98 -14.24 -21.55
C TYR A 41 21.78 -14.27 -22.85
N ARG A 42 21.75 -13.16 -23.59
CA ARG A 42 22.48 -12.91 -24.84
C ARG A 42 23.13 -11.52 -24.77
N ASP A 43 23.95 -11.18 -25.75
CA ASP A 43 24.64 -9.87 -25.80
C ASP A 43 23.68 -8.68 -25.92
N ASN A 44 22.47 -8.91 -26.44
CA ASN A 44 21.42 -7.91 -26.55
C ASN A 44 20.39 -7.96 -25.40
N SER A 45 20.62 -8.77 -24.37
CA SER A 45 19.77 -8.82 -23.19
C SER A 45 19.97 -7.58 -22.30
N MET A 46 18.93 -7.20 -21.58
CA MET A 46 18.98 -6.13 -20.59
C MET A 46 18.39 -6.58 -19.26
N LEU A 47 19.06 -6.23 -18.16
CA LEU A 47 18.57 -6.37 -16.79
C LEU A 47 18.40 -4.98 -16.18
N THR A 48 17.27 -4.72 -15.55
CA THR A 48 17.11 -3.61 -14.59
C THR A 48 16.86 -4.20 -13.21
N PHE A 49 17.82 -4.04 -12.29
CA PHE A 49 17.71 -4.53 -10.93
C PHE A 49 17.67 -3.35 -9.96
N GLU A 50 16.58 -3.18 -9.21
CA GLU A 50 16.42 -2.08 -8.24
C GLU A 50 16.67 -0.68 -8.86
N SER A 51 16.29 -0.49 -10.12
CA SER A 51 16.52 0.71 -10.96
C SER A 51 17.92 0.86 -11.58
N ALA A 52 18.87 -0.04 -11.30
CA ALA A 52 20.16 -0.06 -12.01
C ALA A 52 20.06 -0.94 -13.26
N ALA A 53 20.30 -0.35 -14.43
CA ALA A 53 20.26 -1.05 -15.71
C ALA A 53 21.66 -1.54 -16.13
N VAL A 54 21.73 -2.76 -16.64
CA VAL A 54 22.92 -3.36 -17.25
C VAL A 54 22.52 -4.13 -18.52
N ALA A 55 23.42 -4.20 -19.49
CA ALA A 55 23.17 -4.86 -20.77
C ALA A 55 24.27 -5.89 -21.09
N GLY A 56 23.88 -6.95 -21.78
CA GLY A 56 24.75 -8.07 -22.17
C GLY A 56 24.87 -9.17 -21.11
N ALA A 57 25.00 -10.41 -21.57
CA ALA A 57 25.01 -11.59 -20.70
C ALA A 57 26.10 -11.56 -19.62
N GLY A 58 27.33 -11.17 -19.96
CA GLY A 58 28.44 -11.07 -19.00
C GLY A 58 28.15 -10.10 -17.85
N PRO A 59 27.91 -8.80 -18.13
CA PRO A 59 27.57 -7.80 -17.10
C PRO A 59 26.32 -8.15 -16.28
N ILE A 60 25.32 -8.79 -16.89
CA ILE A 60 24.13 -9.26 -16.18
C ILE A 60 24.51 -10.30 -15.11
N VAL A 61 25.27 -11.33 -15.49
CA VAL A 61 25.66 -12.41 -14.55
C VAL A 61 26.59 -11.88 -13.48
N GLU A 62 27.50 -10.96 -13.82
CA GLU A 62 28.33 -10.25 -12.85
C GLU A 62 27.46 -9.47 -11.84
N LYS A 63 26.42 -8.77 -12.32
CA LYS A 63 25.48 -8.07 -11.45
C LYS A 63 24.71 -9.02 -10.52
N LEU A 64 24.25 -10.18 -11.02
CA LEU A 64 23.51 -11.16 -10.23
C LEU A 64 24.39 -11.89 -9.20
N THR A 65 25.64 -12.18 -9.56
CA THR A 65 26.61 -12.84 -8.66
C THR A 65 27.21 -11.89 -7.62
N SER A 66 27.28 -10.58 -7.90
CA SER A 66 27.76 -9.56 -6.95
C SER A 66 26.73 -9.10 -5.91
N LEU A 67 25.50 -9.63 -5.95
CA LEU A 67 24.48 -9.28 -4.96
C LEU A 67 24.93 -9.70 -3.54
N PRO A 68 24.71 -8.86 -2.52
CA PRO A 68 25.32 -9.00 -1.20
C PRO A 68 24.59 -10.03 -0.31
N PHE A 69 24.33 -11.22 -0.85
CA PHE A 69 23.71 -12.33 -0.10
C PHE A 69 24.17 -13.69 -0.63
N ALA A 70 24.36 -14.62 0.30
CA ALA A 70 24.89 -15.96 -0.01
C ALA A 70 23.77 -16.91 -0.41
N LYS A 71 22.70 -16.98 0.39
CA LYS A 71 21.53 -17.83 0.12
C LYS A 71 20.31 -16.97 -0.16
N VAL A 72 19.47 -17.45 -1.07
CA VAL A 72 18.16 -16.87 -1.32
C VAL A 72 17.18 -17.99 -1.64
N LYS A 73 15.93 -17.81 -1.24
CA LYS A 73 14.83 -18.70 -1.64
C LYS A 73 13.71 -17.86 -2.20
N HIS A 74 13.40 -18.05 -3.48
CA HIS A 74 12.21 -17.45 -4.09
C HIS A 74 10.98 -18.31 -3.83
N GLN A 75 9.87 -17.64 -3.52
CA GLN A 75 8.53 -18.19 -3.43
C GLN A 75 7.62 -17.40 -4.37
N VAL A 76 7.23 -18.03 -5.47
CA VAL A 76 6.31 -17.44 -6.45
C VAL A 76 4.88 -17.47 -5.88
N SER A 77 4.21 -16.31 -5.89
CA SER A 77 2.82 -16.17 -5.46
C SER A 77 1.87 -16.13 -6.65
N THR A 78 2.20 -15.32 -7.66
CA THR A 78 1.44 -15.26 -8.92
C THR A 78 2.38 -15.26 -10.11
N LEU A 79 1.88 -15.82 -11.21
CA LEU A 79 2.54 -15.83 -12.51
C LEU A 79 1.49 -15.59 -13.57
N ASP A 80 1.73 -14.56 -14.38
CA ASP A 80 0.87 -14.18 -15.49
C ASP A 80 1.70 -14.08 -16.77
N ALA A 81 1.23 -14.66 -17.87
CA ALA A 81 1.96 -14.66 -19.13
C ALA A 81 1.11 -14.20 -20.33
N GLN A 82 1.72 -13.46 -21.24
CA GLN A 82 1.07 -12.92 -22.44
C GLN A 82 1.91 -13.08 -23.71
N PRO A 83 1.28 -13.20 -24.90
CA PRO A 83 1.93 -13.15 -26.22
C PRO A 83 2.78 -11.90 -26.39
N GLY A 84 4.09 -12.08 -26.56
CA GLY A 84 4.95 -11.03 -27.07
C GLY A 84 5.01 -11.07 -28.60
N GLU A 85 5.58 -10.03 -29.19
CA GLU A 85 5.85 -9.99 -30.63
C GLU A 85 6.81 -11.11 -31.07
N ASN A 86 6.68 -11.54 -32.33
CA ASN A 86 7.57 -12.50 -32.98
C ASN A 86 7.74 -13.82 -32.21
N GLY A 87 6.66 -14.32 -31.59
CA GLY A 87 6.67 -15.58 -30.83
C GLY A 87 7.29 -15.45 -29.43
N GLY A 88 7.58 -14.23 -28.98
CA GLY A 88 8.08 -13.95 -27.64
C GLY A 88 7.04 -14.18 -26.54
N ILE A 89 7.50 -14.11 -25.28
CA ILE A 89 6.66 -14.27 -24.08
C ILE A 89 6.95 -13.17 -23.10
N ILE A 90 5.90 -12.47 -22.64
CA ILE A 90 6.00 -11.57 -21.51
C ILE A 90 5.47 -12.32 -20.30
N ILE A 91 6.23 -12.33 -19.21
CA ILE A 91 5.91 -13.01 -17.97
C ILE A 91 6.02 -11.98 -16.85
N LEU A 92 4.96 -11.84 -16.06
CA LEU A 92 4.97 -11.08 -14.82
C LEU A 92 4.90 -12.06 -13.65
N VAL A 93 5.86 -11.97 -12.75
CA VAL A 93 5.92 -12.75 -11.53
C VAL A 93 5.77 -11.80 -10.35
N THR A 94 4.92 -12.18 -9.41
CA THR A 94 4.93 -11.60 -8.05
C THR A 94 5.19 -12.71 -7.05
N GLY A 95 5.92 -12.38 -6.00
CA GLY A 95 6.31 -13.36 -5.01
C GLY A 95 6.97 -12.75 -3.81
N ALA A 96 7.59 -13.59 -3.01
CA ALA A 96 8.45 -13.20 -1.92
C ALA A 96 9.78 -13.95 -1.98
N LEU A 97 10.84 -13.34 -1.46
CA LEU A 97 12.15 -13.96 -1.34
C LEU A 97 12.64 -13.90 0.10
N LEU A 98 13.22 -14.99 0.57
CA LEU A 98 13.94 -15.06 1.85
C LEU A 98 15.43 -15.04 1.56
N VAL A 99 16.18 -14.22 2.27
CA VAL A 99 17.61 -14.03 2.05
C VAL A 99 18.37 -14.51 3.29
N ASP A 100 19.41 -15.31 3.08
CA ASP A 100 20.27 -15.88 4.12
C ASP A 100 19.47 -16.57 5.25
N GLU A 101 19.61 -16.10 6.50
CA GLU A 101 18.84 -16.57 7.66
C GLU A 101 17.75 -15.57 8.08
N GLU A 102 17.43 -14.59 7.22
CA GLU A 102 16.40 -13.61 7.52
C GLU A 102 15.02 -14.26 7.55
N GLN A 103 14.33 -14.13 8.69
CA GLN A 103 12.99 -14.69 8.86
C GLN A 103 11.91 -13.89 8.12
N ARG A 104 12.23 -12.67 7.65
CA ARG A 104 11.26 -11.80 6.99
C ARG A 104 11.34 -11.97 5.48
N PRO A 105 10.29 -12.52 4.84
CA PRO A 105 10.22 -12.54 3.38
C PRO A 105 10.06 -11.12 2.83
N MET A 106 10.82 -10.80 1.79
CA MET A 106 10.71 -9.55 1.04
C MET A 106 9.87 -9.78 -0.20
N ASN A 107 8.80 -9.01 -0.37
CA ASN A 107 8.00 -9.11 -1.58
C ASN A 107 8.76 -8.57 -2.78
N TYR A 108 8.54 -9.14 -3.95
CA TYR A 108 9.13 -8.68 -5.19
C TYR A 108 8.14 -8.78 -6.36
N SER A 109 8.44 -8.02 -7.40
CA SER A 109 7.84 -8.15 -8.71
C SER A 109 8.96 -8.24 -9.75
N GLN A 110 8.84 -9.19 -10.66
CA GLN A 110 9.81 -9.39 -11.73
C GLN A 110 9.10 -9.61 -13.05
N CYS A 111 9.53 -8.89 -14.09
CA CYS A 111 9.01 -9.01 -15.43
C CYS A 111 10.08 -9.55 -16.36
N PHE A 112 9.77 -10.61 -17.10
CA PHE A 112 10.62 -11.19 -18.12
C PHE A 112 10.00 -11.02 -19.50
N GLN A 113 10.81 -10.65 -20.47
CA GLN A 113 10.49 -10.81 -21.88
C GLN A 113 11.39 -11.87 -22.49
N LEU A 114 10.82 -13.03 -22.80
CA LEU A 114 11.47 -14.10 -23.53
C LEU A 114 11.36 -13.88 -25.04
N ARG A 115 12.44 -14.17 -25.76
CA ARG A 115 12.46 -14.22 -27.22
C ARG A 115 12.95 -15.57 -27.72
N PRO A 116 12.40 -16.09 -28.82
CA PRO A 116 12.92 -17.31 -29.42
C PRO A 116 14.35 -17.08 -29.92
N ASP A 117 15.21 -18.07 -29.76
CA ASP A 117 16.61 -18.01 -30.22
C ASP A 117 16.79 -18.52 -31.67
N GLY A 118 15.70 -18.96 -32.32
CA GLY A 118 15.71 -19.51 -33.67
C GLY A 118 16.06 -21.01 -33.74
N ALA A 119 16.52 -21.62 -32.64
CA ALA A 119 16.85 -23.04 -32.52
C ALA A 119 15.75 -23.84 -31.78
N GLY A 120 14.59 -23.22 -31.55
CA GLY A 120 13.47 -23.80 -30.82
C GLY A 120 13.54 -23.61 -29.30
N SER A 121 14.49 -22.81 -28.80
CA SER A 121 14.58 -22.42 -27.40
C SER A 121 14.27 -20.92 -27.22
N TYR A 122 14.29 -20.47 -25.96
CA TYR A 122 14.06 -19.09 -25.56
C TYR A 122 15.25 -18.54 -24.79
N PHE A 123 15.46 -17.23 -24.92
CA PHE A 123 16.39 -16.46 -24.08
C PHE A 123 15.68 -15.24 -23.50
N ILE A 124 16.23 -14.70 -22.42
CA ILE A 124 15.71 -13.51 -21.72
C ILE A 124 16.21 -12.27 -22.46
N PHE A 125 15.31 -11.56 -23.12
CA PHE A 125 15.62 -10.29 -23.79
C PHE A 125 15.55 -9.11 -22.82
N ASN A 126 14.50 -9.04 -22.00
CA ASN A 126 14.38 -8.07 -20.89
C ASN A 126 14.12 -8.79 -19.58
N ASP A 127 14.76 -8.30 -18.52
CA ASP A 127 14.58 -8.71 -17.13
C ASP A 127 14.46 -7.45 -16.27
N ILE A 128 13.33 -7.25 -15.59
CA ILE A 128 13.11 -6.10 -14.73
C ILE A 128 12.72 -6.61 -13.36
N PHE A 129 13.59 -6.44 -12.38
CA PHE A 129 13.39 -6.85 -11.01
C PHE A 129 13.23 -5.64 -10.09
N LYS A 130 12.20 -5.69 -9.24
CA LYS A 130 11.95 -4.70 -8.20
C LYS A 130 11.52 -5.39 -6.90
N LEU A 131 12.18 -5.06 -5.81
CA LEU A 131 11.66 -5.30 -4.47
C LEU A 131 10.42 -4.45 -4.28
N VAL A 132 9.35 -5.12 -3.91
CA VAL A 132 8.13 -4.47 -3.46
C VAL A 132 8.30 -4.30 -1.97
N PHE A 133 8.90 -3.18 -1.59
CA PHE A 133 8.85 -2.75 -0.21
C PHE A 133 7.40 -2.47 0.13
N ALA A 134 6.75 -3.44 0.78
CA ALA A 134 5.68 -3.09 1.67
C ALA A 134 6.30 -2.09 2.64
N PHE A 135 5.91 -0.82 2.55
CA PHE A 135 6.14 0.05 3.69
C PHE A 135 5.43 -0.66 4.84
N LYS A 136 6.23 -1.23 5.74
CA LYS A 136 5.74 -1.97 6.87
C LYS A 136 4.94 -0.98 7.70
N GLU A 137 3.62 -0.96 7.52
CA GLU A 137 2.78 -0.87 8.70
C GLU A 137 3.32 -1.94 9.63
N ILE A 138 3.80 -1.51 10.78
CA ILE A 138 4.34 -2.35 11.85
C ILE A 138 3.47 -3.60 11.93
N SER A 139 3.92 -4.69 11.30
CA SER A 139 3.22 -5.97 11.37
C SER A 139 3.43 -6.44 12.80
N ASN A 140 2.44 -6.17 13.63
CA ASN A 140 2.39 -6.81 14.92
C ASN A 140 2.22 -8.29 14.67
N ASP A 141 3.17 -9.06 15.18
CA ASP A 141 3.04 -10.47 15.52
C ASP A 141 2.00 -10.63 16.66
N ASP A 142 0.81 -10.04 16.51
CA ASP A 142 -0.28 -9.99 17.49
C ASP A 142 -1.53 -10.69 16.92
N ASP A 143 -1.39 -11.89 16.36
CA ASP A 143 -2.55 -12.77 16.09
C ASP A 143 -3.12 -13.40 17.39
N LEU A 144 -2.72 -12.86 18.54
CA LEU A 144 -3.18 -13.28 19.87
C LEU A 144 -3.69 -12.10 20.70
N ARG A 145 -4.52 -11.22 20.13
CA ARG A 145 -5.46 -10.36 20.88
C ARG A 145 -6.42 -9.69 19.90
N GLY A 146 -7.63 -10.25 19.81
CA GLY A 146 -8.75 -9.74 19.01
C GLY A 146 -9.30 -8.41 19.50
N ILE A 147 -8.52 -7.35 19.39
CA ILE A 147 -8.95 -5.95 19.57
C ILE A 147 -8.02 -5.11 18.69
N ARG A 148 -8.42 -4.69 17.47
CA ARG A 148 -7.84 -3.50 16.77
C ARG A 148 -8.48 -3.09 15.42
N HIS A 149 -9.75 -3.45 15.16
CA HIS A 149 -10.48 -2.86 14.02
C HIS A 149 -11.19 -1.53 14.35
N GLU A 150 -11.17 -1.09 15.61
CA GLU A 150 -12.02 0.01 16.10
C GLU A 150 -11.42 1.41 16.03
N GLU A 151 -10.10 1.57 15.87
CA GLU A 151 -9.47 2.90 15.99
C GLU A 151 -9.73 3.82 14.79
N PHE A 152 -10.17 3.28 13.65
CA PHE A 152 -10.38 4.07 12.43
C PHE A 152 -11.87 4.38 12.14
N GLN A 153 -12.80 3.52 12.56
CA GLN A 153 -14.23 3.82 12.41
C GLN A 153 -14.65 5.02 13.26
N THR A 154 -13.98 5.26 14.38
CA THR A 154 -14.34 6.32 15.33
C THR A 154 -14.28 7.72 14.73
N GLY A 155 -13.27 8.05 13.92
CA GLY A 155 -13.17 9.37 13.27
C GLY A 155 -14.31 9.63 12.28
N VAL A 156 -14.66 8.61 11.47
CA VAL A 156 -15.79 8.70 10.53
C VAL A 156 -17.13 8.76 11.27
N ILE A 157 -17.28 8.01 12.36
CA ILE A 157 -18.48 8.08 13.21
C ILE A 157 -18.58 9.46 13.88
N CYS A 158 -17.48 10.02 14.42
CA CYS A 158 -17.45 11.37 14.97
C CYS A 158 -17.87 12.41 13.93
N MET A 159 -17.38 12.29 12.69
CA MET A 159 -17.76 13.19 11.60
C MET A 159 -19.27 13.19 11.35
N LEU A 160 -19.85 12.00 11.13
CA LEU A 160 -21.28 11.85 10.85
C LEU A 160 -22.14 12.29 12.04
N LEU A 161 -21.72 11.92 13.26
CA LEU A 161 -22.43 12.26 14.49
C LEU A 161 -22.41 13.77 14.75
N CYS A 162 -21.23 14.42 14.65
CA CYS A 162 -21.11 15.87 14.84
C CYS A 162 -21.93 16.65 13.81
N PHE A 163 -21.98 16.18 12.56
CA PHE A 163 -22.80 16.78 11.51
C PHE A 163 -24.29 16.65 11.84
N ALA A 164 -24.76 15.44 12.14
CA ALA A 164 -26.17 15.18 12.45
C ALA A 164 -26.63 15.93 13.71
N LEU A 165 -25.86 15.88 14.79
CA LEU A 165 -26.20 16.53 16.05
C LEU A 165 -26.08 18.05 15.98
N GLY A 166 -25.10 18.57 15.23
CA GLY A 166 -24.97 20.01 14.98
C GLY A 166 -26.21 20.59 14.30
N ILE A 167 -26.74 19.90 13.27
CA ILE A 167 -27.99 20.31 12.62
C ILE A 167 -29.19 20.12 13.54
N ALA A 168 -29.30 18.97 14.22
CA ALA A 168 -30.44 18.65 15.07
C ALA A 168 -30.64 19.66 16.21
N ASN A 169 -29.55 20.21 16.76
CA ASN A 169 -29.59 21.17 17.87
C ASN A 169 -29.52 22.64 17.42
N MET A 170 -29.58 22.93 16.11
CA MET A 170 -29.50 24.30 15.60
C MET A 170 -30.79 25.11 15.83
N PHE A 171 -31.90 24.44 16.17
CA PHE A 171 -33.20 25.06 16.40
C PHE A 171 -33.44 25.50 17.86
N HIS A 172 -32.45 25.35 18.75
CA HIS A 172 -32.53 25.88 20.10
C HIS A 172 -32.34 27.41 20.12
N LEU A 173 -33.18 28.13 20.86
CA LEU A 173 -33.12 29.60 21.00
C LEU A 173 -32.16 30.09 22.10
N SER A 174 -31.42 29.18 22.75
CA SER A 174 -30.46 29.48 23.81
C SER A 174 -29.01 29.49 23.30
N LEU A 175 -28.03 29.75 24.17
CA LEU A 175 -26.60 29.69 23.86
C LEU A 175 -26.16 28.33 23.25
N ILE A 176 -26.99 27.30 23.34
CA ILE A 176 -26.81 25.99 22.70
C ILE A 176 -26.64 26.13 21.19
N ILE A 177 -27.28 27.10 20.52
CA ILE A 177 -27.14 27.30 19.07
C ILE A 177 -25.67 27.52 18.66
N LEU A 178 -24.89 28.21 19.48
CA LEU A 178 -23.46 28.45 19.24
C LEU A 178 -22.67 27.14 19.35
N PHE A 179 -22.97 26.30 20.34
CA PHE A 179 -22.33 25.00 20.51
C PHE A 179 -22.72 24.01 19.39
N SER A 180 -23.96 24.06 18.92
CA SER A 180 -24.44 23.30 17.76
C SER A 180 -23.71 23.69 16.48
N ALA A 181 -23.52 25.00 16.24
CA ALA A 181 -22.73 25.50 15.11
C ALA A 181 -21.26 25.05 15.20
N LEU A 182 -20.65 25.13 16.39
CA LEU A 182 -19.29 24.63 16.62
C LEU A 182 -19.17 23.11 16.43
N CYS A 183 -20.19 22.35 16.83
CA CYS A 183 -20.28 20.90 16.60
C CYS A 183 -20.34 20.60 15.10
N LEU A 184 -21.13 21.36 14.33
CA LEU A 184 -21.22 21.22 12.88
C LEU A 184 -19.89 21.60 12.19
N VAL A 185 -19.23 22.69 12.60
CA VAL A 185 -17.91 23.05 12.06
C VAL A 185 -16.86 21.97 12.36
N SER A 186 -16.95 21.34 13.54
CA SER A 186 -16.05 20.25 13.93
C SER A 186 -16.12 19.06 12.96
N SER A 187 -17.29 18.75 12.35
CA SER A 187 -17.36 17.66 11.37
C SER A 187 -16.51 17.94 10.12
N PHE A 188 -16.48 19.19 9.65
CA PHE A 188 -15.65 19.58 8.50
C PHE A 188 -14.16 19.56 8.85
N ILE A 189 -13.79 19.97 10.07
CA ILE A 189 -12.41 19.86 10.56
C ILE A 189 -11.97 18.38 10.60
N ILE A 190 -12.83 17.49 11.10
CA ILE A 190 -12.57 16.05 11.17
C ILE A 190 -12.35 15.44 9.78
N VAL A 191 -13.05 15.91 8.74
CA VAL A 191 -12.81 15.46 7.36
C VAL A 191 -11.35 15.68 6.94
N PHE A 192 -10.79 16.86 7.19
CA PHE A 192 -9.40 17.15 6.83
C PHE A 192 -8.39 16.38 7.67
N ILE A 193 -8.73 16.08 8.92
CA ILE A 193 -7.88 15.28 9.79
C ILE A 193 -7.88 13.82 9.34
N GLU A 194 -9.05 13.25 9.06
CA GLU A 194 -9.18 11.84 8.72
C GLU A 194 -8.85 11.50 7.27
N ILE A 195 -9.00 12.45 6.34
CA ILE A 195 -8.78 12.25 4.89
C ILE A 195 -7.56 13.04 4.41
N PRO A 196 -6.34 12.45 4.41
CA PRO A 196 -5.14 13.12 3.91
C PRO A 196 -5.13 13.30 2.37
N LEU A 197 -6.11 12.74 1.65
CA LEU A 197 -6.23 12.80 0.19
C LEU A 197 -6.47 14.22 -0.36
N LEU A 198 -7.13 15.10 0.41
CA LEU A 198 -7.41 16.48 -0.02
C LEU A 198 -6.14 17.33 -0.18
N LEU A 199 -5.06 16.96 0.49
CA LEU A 199 -3.78 17.68 0.45
C LEU A 199 -2.94 17.34 -0.78
N ARG A 200 -3.22 16.21 -1.44
CA ARG A 200 -2.51 15.79 -2.67
C ARG A 200 -3.20 16.23 -3.96
N VAL A 201 -4.49 16.56 -3.92
CA VAL A 201 -5.24 17.07 -5.07
C VAL A 201 -4.95 18.56 -5.31
N CYS A 202 -4.47 19.27 -4.29
CA CYS A 202 -4.01 20.65 -4.40
C CYS A 202 -2.51 20.69 -4.75
N PRO A 203 -2.06 21.55 -5.68
CA PRO A 203 -0.63 21.80 -5.89
C PRO A 203 -0.10 22.57 -4.66
N THR A 204 0.52 21.85 -3.73
CA THR A 204 0.97 22.42 -2.45
C THR A 204 2.43 22.85 -2.51
N SER A 205 2.75 23.98 -1.85
CA SER A 205 4.13 24.42 -1.68
C SER A 205 4.84 23.54 -0.63
N SER A 206 6.16 23.42 -0.73
CA SER A 206 6.98 22.68 0.25
C SER A 206 6.78 23.14 1.71
N THR A 207 6.45 24.41 1.90
CA THR A 207 6.08 25.00 3.20
C THR A 207 4.72 24.54 3.72
N PHE A 208 3.77 24.27 2.82
CA PHE A 208 2.45 23.73 3.17
C PHE A 208 2.55 22.26 3.54
N ASP A 209 3.39 21.48 2.86
CA ASP A 209 3.61 20.07 3.17
C ASP A 209 4.24 19.86 4.55
N GLU A 210 5.21 20.70 4.94
CA GLU A 210 5.81 20.69 6.28
C GLU A 210 4.81 21.06 7.38
N PHE A 211 3.95 22.04 7.10
CA PHE A 211 2.86 22.42 8.00
C PHE A 211 1.87 21.26 8.17
N MET A 212 1.44 20.63 7.08
CA MET A 212 0.49 19.51 7.09
C MET A 212 1.03 18.25 7.79
N ARG A 213 2.34 18.01 7.73
CA ARG A 213 2.98 16.92 8.49
C ARG A 213 2.79 17.06 10.00
N ARG A 214 2.67 18.28 10.53
CA ARG A 214 2.42 18.50 11.97
C ARG A 214 1.03 18.00 12.38
N PHE A 215 0.01 18.25 11.56
CA PHE A 215 -1.38 17.82 11.79
C PHE A 215 -1.61 16.32 11.59
N SER A 216 -0.66 15.63 10.96
CA SER A 216 -0.76 14.20 10.70
C SER A 216 -0.30 13.33 11.87
N THR A 217 0.32 13.91 12.90
CA THR A 217 0.80 13.16 14.08
C THR A 217 -0.36 12.74 14.99
N ASN A 218 -0.27 11.55 15.59
CA ASN A 218 -1.29 11.05 16.52
C ASN A 218 -1.51 11.99 17.72
N TYR A 219 -0.46 12.65 18.21
CA TYR A 219 -0.57 13.64 19.29
C TYR A 219 -1.37 14.87 18.88
N MET A 220 -1.18 15.38 17.66
CA MET A 220 -1.96 16.52 17.18
C MET A 220 -3.41 16.15 16.93
N ARG A 221 -3.67 14.94 16.39
CA ARG A 221 -5.03 14.41 16.28
C ARG A 221 -5.70 14.32 17.65
N ALA A 222 -5.03 13.70 18.63
CA ALA A 222 -5.52 13.59 20.00
C ALA A 222 -5.87 14.95 20.60
N LEU A 223 -4.99 15.95 20.44
CA LEU A 223 -5.21 17.30 20.92
C LEU A 223 -6.44 17.96 20.27
N ILE A 224 -6.59 17.84 18.96
CA ILE A 224 -7.72 18.47 18.24
C ILE A 224 -9.04 17.82 18.67
N TYR A 225 -9.11 16.49 18.73
CA TYR A 225 -10.29 15.77 19.21
C TYR A 225 -10.62 16.12 20.67
N PHE A 226 -9.60 16.28 21.53
CA PHE A 226 -9.78 16.67 22.92
C PHE A 226 -10.37 18.08 23.04
N ILE A 227 -9.85 19.05 22.28
CA ILE A 227 -10.37 20.43 22.29
C ILE A 227 -11.84 20.46 21.82
N MET A 228 -12.16 19.78 20.71
CA MET A 228 -13.53 19.71 20.22
C MET A 228 -14.47 19.03 21.23
N GLY A 229 -14.02 17.94 21.86
CA GLY A 229 -14.77 17.25 22.91
C GLY A 229 -15.01 18.13 24.14
N ALA A 230 -13.99 18.86 24.59
CA ALA A 230 -14.08 19.79 25.74
C ALA A 230 -15.10 20.91 25.48
N VAL A 231 -15.13 21.47 24.27
CA VAL A 231 -16.16 22.45 23.87
C VAL A 231 -17.57 21.86 24.01
N GLN A 232 -17.77 20.61 23.60
CA GLN A 232 -19.08 19.95 23.74
C GLN A 232 -19.42 19.61 25.19
N TRP A 233 -18.45 19.28 26.04
CA TRP A 233 -18.68 19.13 27.49
C TRP A 233 -19.15 20.44 28.14
N ILE A 234 -18.58 21.58 27.73
CA ILE A 234 -19.01 22.91 28.22
C ILE A 234 -20.48 23.17 27.81
N SER A 235 -20.90 22.72 26.63
CA SER A 235 -22.29 22.89 26.18
C SER A 235 -23.31 22.26 27.14
N ILE A 236 -22.96 21.15 27.79
CA ILE A 236 -23.84 20.42 28.71
C ILE A 236 -24.07 21.20 30.01
N ALA A 237 -23.09 22.00 30.44
CA ALA A 237 -23.25 22.88 31.59
C ALA A 237 -24.28 24.00 31.32
N VAL A 238 -24.50 24.35 30.05
CA VAL A 238 -25.50 25.34 29.62
C VAL A 238 -26.87 24.69 29.46
N GLY A 239 -26.92 23.45 28.96
CA GLY A 239 -28.16 22.66 28.90
C GLY A 239 -27.92 21.26 28.38
N VAL A 240 -28.64 20.28 28.95
CA VAL A 240 -28.52 18.87 28.56
C VAL A 240 -29.20 18.67 27.21
N THR A 241 -28.42 18.31 26.20
CA THR A 241 -28.90 17.99 24.85
C THR A 241 -28.21 16.76 24.29
N SER A 242 -28.57 16.35 23.07
CA SER A 242 -27.91 15.25 22.38
C SER A 242 -26.44 15.50 22.05
N LEU A 243 -25.94 16.74 22.18
CA LEU A 243 -24.51 17.07 22.05
C LEU A 243 -23.60 16.28 23.00
N ILE A 244 -24.15 15.72 24.09
CA ILE A 244 -23.41 14.84 25.00
C ILE A 244 -22.84 13.61 24.28
N ALA A 245 -23.55 13.09 23.27
CA ALA A 245 -23.07 11.97 22.48
C ALA A 245 -21.83 12.36 21.65
N ALA A 246 -21.81 13.57 21.09
CA ALA A 246 -20.61 14.11 20.43
C ALA A 246 -19.47 14.31 21.44
N ALA A 247 -19.75 14.89 22.61
CA ALA A 247 -18.75 15.12 23.66
C ALA A 247 -18.04 13.82 24.08
N VAL A 248 -18.81 12.77 24.37
CA VAL A 248 -18.29 11.46 24.76
C VAL A 248 -17.46 10.85 23.64
N LEU A 249 -18.01 10.78 22.41
CA LEU A 249 -17.32 10.10 21.32
C LEU A 249 -16.04 10.82 20.90
N LEU A 250 -16.05 12.16 20.82
CA LEU A 250 -14.85 12.96 20.55
C LEU A 250 -13.76 12.74 21.62
N THR A 251 -14.16 12.62 22.89
CA THR A 251 -13.22 12.37 24.01
C THR A 251 -12.63 10.96 23.95
N ILE A 252 -13.43 9.94 23.61
CA ILE A 252 -12.96 8.57 23.41
C ILE A 252 -11.94 8.55 22.25
N THR A 253 -12.28 9.16 21.12
CA THR A 253 -11.38 9.25 19.96
C THR A 253 -10.07 9.99 20.30
N ALA A 254 -10.14 11.06 21.10
CA ALA A 254 -8.94 11.74 21.59
C ALA A 254 -8.03 10.82 22.41
N ALA A 255 -8.62 10.03 23.33
CA ALA A 255 -7.87 9.08 24.16
C ALA A 255 -7.23 7.96 23.34
N LEU A 256 -7.94 7.45 22.32
CA LEU A 256 -7.42 6.45 21.40
C LEU A 256 -6.21 6.99 20.62
N TYR A 257 -6.32 8.20 20.05
CA TYR A 257 -5.19 8.83 19.36
C TYR A 257 -4.01 9.11 20.29
N ALA A 258 -4.26 9.51 21.55
CA ALA A 258 -3.20 9.70 22.53
C ALA A 258 -2.49 8.38 22.86
N ALA A 259 -3.26 7.29 23.06
CA ALA A 259 -2.71 5.96 23.30
C ALA A 259 -1.89 5.44 22.10
N ALA A 260 -2.36 5.66 20.87
CA ALA A 260 -1.62 5.33 19.66
C ALA A 260 -0.32 6.13 19.54
N GLY A 261 -0.35 7.42 19.91
CA GLY A 261 0.84 8.27 20.00
C GLY A 261 1.88 7.75 21.00
N LEU A 262 1.44 7.36 22.21
CA LEU A 262 2.31 6.78 23.24
C LEU A 262 2.93 5.44 22.82
N LYS A 263 2.22 4.66 22.01
CA LYS A 263 2.71 3.38 21.46
C LYS A 263 3.61 3.55 20.23
N GLY A 264 3.85 4.77 19.75
CA GLY A 264 4.65 5.03 18.55
C GLY A 264 4.03 4.43 17.28
N GLN A 265 2.73 4.17 17.27
CA GLN A 265 2.04 3.60 16.13
C GLN A 265 1.92 4.64 15.02
N ALA A 266 2.19 4.26 13.77
CA ALA A 266 1.89 5.13 12.63
C ALA A 266 0.38 5.23 12.41
N PHE A 267 -0.09 6.33 11.83
CA PHE A 267 -1.49 6.45 11.43
C PHE A 267 -1.80 5.51 10.26
N THR A 268 -2.77 4.62 10.46
CA THR A 268 -3.31 3.71 9.44
C THR A 268 -4.65 4.24 8.95
N GLY A 269 -4.74 4.66 7.69
CA GLY A 269 -5.97 5.22 7.10
C GLY A 269 -7.03 4.17 6.73
N SER A 270 -8.31 4.58 6.65
CA SER A 270 -9.43 3.69 6.29
C SER A 270 -9.23 3.03 4.96
N LYS A 271 -9.64 1.77 4.85
CA LYS A 271 -9.91 1.15 3.54
C LYS A 271 -11.11 1.80 2.82
N THR A 272 -12.09 2.36 3.55
CA THR A 272 -13.33 2.90 2.98
C THR A 272 -13.23 4.29 2.35
N LEU A 273 -12.23 5.09 2.72
CA LEU A 273 -12.02 6.46 2.23
C LEU A 273 -10.76 6.57 1.36
N GLY A 274 -10.40 5.47 0.68
CA GLY A 274 -9.22 5.39 -0.18
C GLY A 274 -7.96 5.00 0.59
N GLY A 275 -8.03 3.90 1.35
CA GLY A 275 -6.90 3.36 2.12
C GLY A 275 -5.65 3.19 1.29
N GLN A 276 -4.51 2.88 1.92
CA GLN A 276 -3.18 3.01 1.31
C GLN A 276 -3.03 2.51 -0.15
N GLY A 277 -3.84 1.56 -0.61
CA GLY A 277 -3.91 1.14 -2.02
C GLY A 277 -4.42 2.17 -3.04
N VAL A 278 -5.31 3.11 -2.69
CA VAL A 278 -5.75 4.18 -3.61
C VAL A 278 -4.77 5.35 -3.60
N ALA A 279 -4.12 5.59 -2.46
CA ALA A 279 -3.12 6.65 -2.30
C ALA A 279 -1.77 6.38 -3.01
N GLN A 280 -1.58 5.20 -3.61
CA GLN A 280 -0.34 4.78 -4.29
C GLN A 280 -0.53 4.45 -5.78
N MET A 281 -1.72 4.66 -6.35
CA MET A 281 -1.99 4.45 -7.79
C MET A 281 -2.03 5.74 -8.61
N ILE A 282 -1.51 6.85 -8.09
CA ILE A 282 -1.37 8.09 -8.87
C ILE A 282 0.05 8.61 -8.64
N VAL A 283 0.85 8.44 -9.69
CA VAL A 283 2.23 8.93 -9.88
C VAL A 283 2.30 10.45 -9.72
#